data_AF-A0A0D0B979-F1
#
_entry.id   AF-A0A0D0B979-F1
#
_cell.length_a   1.000
_cell.length_b   1.000
_cell.length_c   1.000
_cell.angle_alpha   90.00
_cell.angle_beta   90.00
_cell.angle_gamma   90.00
#
_symmetry.space_group_name_H-M   'P 1'
#
loop_
_entity.id
_entity.type
_entity.pdbx_description
1 polymer ?
#
loop_
_entity_poly.entity_id
_entity_poly.type
_entity_poly.pdbx_seq_one_letter_code
_entity_poly.pdbx_strand_id
1 'polypeptide(L)'
;MISDENLDKTAAIFQPTRLKFPMSPAHIAKVRRYFQDYSLSNIEQIRGMIASCPKGRDLLERFHIDYQVKNKYSWYQDPPKIFYGFGLDIKDCLEYYRAHRDDFPPADFSRPSDIASWIISAVQARLTKLCRHRVRTEDALSLDYDMVLYIYDSPFFQHFELEDHEEKEVVEILKEQIPVFRNQDLHWYYSSVR
;
A
#
# COMPACT_ATOMS: atom_id res chain seq x y z
N MET A 1 -8.86 -27.78 53.70
CA MET A 1 -9.27 -26.38 53.97
C MET A 1 -8.01 -25.54 54.00
N ILE A 2 -7.67 -24.95 52.85
CA ILE A 2 -6.65 -23.91 52.70
C ILE A 2 -7.38 -22.80 51.96
N SER A 3 -7.32 -21.59 52.52
CA SER A 3 -8.13 -20.42 52.18
C SER A 3 -7.70 -19.74 50.88
N ASP A 4 -8.69 -19.48 50.01
CA ASP A 4 -8.62 -18.75 48.73
C ASP A 4 -8.43 -17.23 48.89
N GLU A 5 -7.46 -16.79 49.68
CA GLU A 5 -7.11 -15.37 49.78
C GLU A 5 -5.63 -15.20 49.45
N ASN A 6 -5.28 -15.07 48.16
CA ASN A 6 -4.09 -14.32 47.69
C ASN A 6 -3.90 -14.26 46.16
N LEU A 7 -4.92 -14.52 45.34
CA LEU A 7 -4.78 -14.48 43.86
C LEU A 7 -5.33 -13.21 43.20
N ASP A 8 -5.59 -12.14 43.95
CA ASP A 8 -6.33 -10.97 43.45
C ASP A 8 -5.60 -9.62 43.64
N LYS A 9 -4.26 -9.60 43.61
CA LYS A 9 -3.47 -8.36 43.80
C LYS A 9 -2.45 -8.04 42.71
N THR A 10 -2.56 -8.62 41.52
CA THR A 10 -1.72 -8.26 40.36
C THR A 10 -2.52 -8.06 39.06
N ALA A 11 -3.80 -7.65 39.16
CA ALA A 11 -4.63 -7.26 38.02
C ALA A 11 -4.77 -5.73 37.86
N ALA A 12 -3.83 -4.95 38.40
CA ALA A 12 -3.87 -3.49 38.35
C ALA A 12 -2.52 -2.90 37.92
N ILE A 13 -2.08 -3.16 36.69
CA ILE A 13 -1.26 -2.27 35.85
C ILE A 13 -1.45 -2.76 34.41
N PHE A 14 -2.43 -2.22 33.71
CA PHE A 14 -2.43 -1.92 32.27
C PHE A 14 -3.83 -1.39 31.94
N GLN A 15 -4.13 -0.18 32.39
CA GLN A 15 -5.09 0.60 31.65
C GLN A 15 -4.36 1.02 30.37
N PRO A 16 -4.79 0.60 29.17
CA PRO A 16 -4.24 1.18 27.96
C PRO A 16 -4.64 2.65 28.01
N THR A 17 -3.67 3.50 28.33
CA THR A 17 -3.80 4.94 28.24
C THR A 17 -4.31 5.18 26.83
N ARG A 18 -5.59 5.56 26.69
CA ARG A 18 -6.19 5.96 25.42
C ARG A 18 -5.46 7.23 24.98
N LEU A 19 -4.29 7.05 24.36
CA LEU A 19 -3.64 8.05 23.55
C LEU A 19 -4.57 8.29 22.36
N LYS A 20 -5.49 9.23 22.59
CA LYS A 20 -6.28 9.86 21.55
C LYS A 20 -5.32 10.68 20.69
N PHE A 21 -4.61 10.02 19.78
CA PHE A 21 -4.21 10.65 18.54
C PHE A 21 -5.20 10.24 17.46
N PRO A 22 -6.43 10.81 17.43
CA PRO A 22 -7.08 10.92 16.14
C PRO A 22 -6.14 11.79 15.30
N MET A 23 -5.54 11.23 14.25
CA MET A 23 -5.16 12.06 13.12
C MET A 23 -6.44 12.79 12.71
N SER A 24 -6.55 14.04 13.16
CA SER A 24 -7.66 14.92 12.82
C SER A 24 -7.72 15.06 11.30
N PRO A 25 -8.87 15.45 10.74
CA PRO A 25 -8.95 15.77 9.32
C PRO A 25 -7.85 16.73 8.85
N ALA A 26 -7.38 17.63 9.73
CA ALA A 26 -6.24 18.52 9.45
C ALA A 26 -4.90 17.77 9.35
N HIS A 27 -4.65 16.74 10.18
CA HIS A 27 -3.48 15.88 10.05
C HIS A 27 -3.52 15.06 8.76
N ILE A 28 -4.67 14.48 8.41
CA ILE A 28 -4.87 13.74 7.14
C ILE A 28 -4.62 14.68 5.95
N ALA A 29 -5.18 15.88 5.98
CA ALA A 29 -4.95 16.88 4.92
C ALA A 29 -3.47 17.30 4.83
N LYS A 30 -2.76 17.42 5.95
CA LYS A 30 -1.33 17.75 5.97
C LYS A 30 -0.47 16.62 5.40
N VAL A 31 -0.80 15.36 5.74
CA VAL A 31 -0.15 14.17 5.17
C VAL A 31 -0.43 14.11 3.67
N ARG A 32 -1.69 14.25 3.25
CA ARG A 32 -2.08 14.25 1.83
C ARG A 32 -1.36 15.35 1.04
N ARG A 33 -1.27 16.56 1.58
CA ARG A 33 -0.55 17.67 0.95
C ARG A 33 0.94 17.38 0.80
N TYR A 34 1.56 16.69 1.75
CA TYR A 34 2.95 16.24 1.62
C TYR A 34 3.13 15.28 0.43
N PHE A 35 2.19 14.36 0.21
CA PHE A 35 2.22 13.46 -0.95
C PHE A 35 1.82 14.15 -2.28
N GLN A 36 0.98 15.20 -2.23
CA GLN A 36 0.47 15.90 -3.42
C GLN A 36 1.35 17.07 -3.91
N ASP A 37 2.13 17.73 -3.03
CA ASP A 37 2.93 18.90 -3.38
C ASP A 37 4.05 18.58 -4.41
N TYR A 38 4.29 17.30 -4.74
CA TYR A 38 5.19 16.86 -5.82
C TYR A 38 4.55 16.80 -7.22
N SER A 39 3.21 16.88 -7.35
CA SER A 39 2.50 16.34 -8.54
C SER A 39 1.86 17.40 -9.48
N LEU A 40 1.55 18.61 -9.02
CA LEU A 40 0.56 19.44 -9.74
C LEU A 40 1.09 20.40 -10.83
N SER A 41 2.41 20.47 -11.07
CA SER A 41 2.93 21.38 -12.11
C SER A 41 2.66 20.91 -13.54
N ASN A 42 2.21 19.65 -13.75
CA ASN A 42 2.05 19.05 -15.08
C ASN A 42 0.86 18.07 -15.16
N ILE A 43 -0.35 18.51 -14.75
CA ILE A 43 -1.57 17.68 -14.78
C ILE A 43 -1.83 17.05 -16.16
N GLU A 44 -1.60 17.78 -17.25
CA GLU A 44 -1.81 17.25 -18.62
C GLU A 44 -0.80 16.15 -18.96
N GLN A 45 0.44 16.25 -18.49
CA GLN A 45 1.43 15.18 -18.64
C GLN A 45 1.01 13.94 -17.85
N ILE A 46 0.52 14.12 -16.62
CA ILE A 46 0.02 13.03 -15.77
C ILE A 46 -1.15 12.33 -16.44
N ARG A 47 -2.12 13.09 -16.96
CA ARG A 47 -3.24 12.55 -17.74
C ARG A 47 -2.77 11.76 -18.96
N GLY A 48 -1.79 12.28 -19.70
CA GLY A 48 -1.17 11.58 -20.83
C GLY A 48 -0.50 10.27 -20.41
N MET A 49 0.20 10.25 -19.28
CA MET A 49 0.82 9.04 -18.73
C MET A 49 -0.24 8.02 -18.31
N ILE A 50 -1.25 8.42 -17.55
CA ILE A 50 -2.38 7.54 -17.14
C ILE A 50 -3.08 6.96 -18.38
N ALA A 51 -3.36 7.78 -19.38
CA ALA A 51 -3.99 7.33 -20.63
C ALA A 51 -3.10 6.35 -21.44
N SER A 52 -1.79 6.37 -21.21
CA SER A 52 -0.84 5.47 -21.85
C SER A 52 -0.64 4.14 -21.12
N CYS A 53 -1.22 3.96 -19.93
CA CYS A 53 -1.17 2.69 -19.22
C CYS A 53 -1.77 1.55 -20.06
N PRO A 54 -1.22 0.32 -19.97
CA PRO A 54 -1.81 -0.84 -20.63
C PRO A 54 -3.25 -1.05 -20.18
N LYS A 55 -4.10 -1.53 -21.11
CA LYS A 55 -5.46 -1.96 -20.81
C LYS A 55 -5.44 -3.45 -20.49
N GLY A 56 -5.83 -3.81 -19.27
CA GLY A 56 -5.82 -5.19 -18.80
C GLY A 56 -4.49 -5.61 -18.18
N ARG A 57 -4.35 -6.93 -17.96
CA ARG A 57 -3.22 -7.54 -17.25
C ARG A 57 -1.92 -7.56 -18.08
N ASP A 58 -2.01 -7.64 -19.39
CA ASP A 58 -0.82 -7.83 -20.24
C ASP A 58 0.15 -6.65 -20.19
N LEU A 59 1.41 -6.96 -19.86
CA LEU A 59 2.49 -5.98 -19.83
C LEU A 59 3.05 -5.75 -21.24
N LEU A 60 3.11 -4.50 -21.69
CA LEU A 60 3.69 -4.16 -23.00
C LEU A 60 5.21 -4.37 -23.01
N GLU A 61 5.76 -4.74 -24.18
CA GLU A 61 7.21 -5.00 -24.37
C GLU A 61 8.10 -3.86 -23.86
N ARG A 62 7.70 -2.61 -24.07
CA ARG A 62 8.44 -1.41 -23.61
C ARG A 62 8.66 -1.30 -22.11
N PHE A 63 7.96 -2.09 -21.29
CA PHE A 63 8.11 -2.13 -19.84
C PHE A 63 8.97 -3.29 -19.33
N HIS A 64 9.43 -4.16 -20.24
CA HIS A 64 10.29 -5.28 -19.90
C HIS A 64 11.74 -4.83 -19.82
N ILE A 65 12.44 -5.36 -18.82
CA ILE A 65 13.88 -5.14 -18.68
C ILE A 65 14.63 -6.14 -19.55
N ASP A 66 15.45 -5.63 -20.46
CA ASP A 66 16.42 -6.45 -21.18
C ASP A 66 17.67 -6.61 -20.30
N TYR A 67 17.66 -7.66 -19.48
CA TYR A 67 18.77 -7.96 -18.58
C TYR A 67 20.09 -8.23 -19.32
N GLN A 68 20.06 -8.70 -20.57
CA GLN A 68 21.29 -8.94 -21.34
C GLN A 68 21.93 -7.60 -21.73
N VAL A 69 21.13 -6.66 -22.23
CA VAL A 69 21.59 -5.31 -22.59
C VAL A 69 21.99 -4.54 -21.33
N LYS A 70 21.17 -4.58 -20.27
CA LYS A 70 21.44 -3.92 -18.98
C LYS A 70 22.79 -4.33 -18.39
N ASN A 71 23.08 -5.63 -18.36
CA ASN A 71 24.33 -6.14 -17.79
C ASN A 71 25.56 -5.83 -18.65
N LYS A 72 25.37 -5.56 -19.95
CA LYS A 72 26.45 -5.31 -20.90
C LYS A 72 26.77 -3.82 -21.07
N TYR A 73 25.80 -2.95 -20.90
CA TYR A 73 25.92 -1.54 -21.25
C TYR A 73 25.53 -0.61 -20.10
N SER A 74 26.49 0.22 -19.66
CA SER A 74 26.28 1.22 -18.61
C SER A 74 25.36 2.38 -18.99
N TRP A 75 25.07 2.56 -20.28
CA TRP A 75 24.12 3.57 -20.77
C TRP A 75 22.67 3.10 -20.75
N TYR A 76 22.42 1.81 -20.49
CA TYR A 76 21.06 1.27 -20.45
C TYR A 76 20.26 1.95 -19.33
N GLN A 77 19.09 2.49 -19.69
CA GLN A 77 18.15 3.06 -18.75
C GLN A 77 16.99 2.09 -18.56
N ASP A 78 16.66 1.80 -17.30
CA ASP A 78 15.51 0.95 -16.99
C ASP A 78 14.22 1.60 -17.53
N PRO A 79 13.28 0.79 -18.04
CA PRO A 79 11.99 1.29 -18.46
C PRO A 79 11.23 1.87 -17.25
N PRO A 80 10.26 2.77 -17.50
CA PRO A 80 9.42 3.31 -16.43
C PRO A 80 8.74 2.20 -15.63
N LYS A 81 8.77 2.33 -14.29
CA LYS A 81 8.13 1.37 -13.39
C LYS A 81 6.61 1.59 -13.35
N ILE A 82 5.86 0.53 -13.59
CA ILE A 82 4.40 0.51 -13.42
C ILE A 82 3.97 -0.64 -12.52
N PHE A 83 2.80 -0.51 -11.90
CA PHE A 83 2.27 -1.39 -10.86
C PHE A 83 0.85 -1.82 -11.20
N TYR A 84 0.55 -3.12 -11.17
CA TYR A 84 -0.81 -3.64 -11.39
C TYR A 84 -1.49 -3.92 -10.06
N GLY A 85 -2.55 -3.17 -9.76
CA GLY A 85 -3.10 -3.13 -8.41
C GLY A 85 -4.42 -2.39 -8.30
N PHE A 86 -4.80 -2.14 -7.04
CA PHE A 86 -5.92 -1.28 -6.67
C PHE A 86 -5.44 0.08 -6.17
N GLY A 87 -6.23 1.10 -6.46
CA GLY A 87 -6.02 2.45 -5.98
C GLY A 87 -6.48 2.56 -4.54
N LEU A 88 -5.66 3.19 -3.72
CA LEU A 88 -5.86 3.24 -2.28
C LEU A 88 -5.49 4.63 -1.76
N ASP A 89 -6.30 5.18 -0.85
CA ASP A 89 -5.95 6.39 -0.12
C ASP A 89 -5.33 6.05 1.24
N ILE A 90 -4.52 6.97 1.77
CA ILE A 90 -3.99 6.83 3.13
C ILE A 90 -5.12 6.67 4.15
N LYS A 91 -6.26 7.31 3.89
CA LYS A 91 -7.46 7.22 4.73
C LYS A 91 -7.98 5.79 4.82
N ASP A 92 -8.00 5.04 3.72
CA ASP A 92 -8.48 3.66 3.69
C ASP A 92 -7.57 2.75 4.53
N CYS A 93 -6.25 2.94 4.44
CA CYS A 93 -5.28 2.26 5.31
C CYS A 93 -5.56 2.55 6.80
N LEU A 94 -5.84 3.80 7.15
CA LEU A 94 -6.16 4.17 8.53
C LEU A 94 -7.45 3.51 9.04
N GLU A 95 -8.48 3.47 8.20
CA GLU A 95 -9.77 2.84 8.55
C GLU A 95 -9.63 1.33 8.70
N TYR A 96 -8.98 0.67 7.74
CA TYR A 96 -8.71 -0.76 7.81
C TYR A 96 -7.87 -1.11 9.05
N TYR A 97 -6.78 -0.37 9.30
CA TYR A 97 -5.93 -0.57 10.46
C TYR A 97 -6.70 -0.43 11.77
N ARG A 98 -7.59 0.57 11.89
CA ARG A 98 -8.43 0.78 13.08
C ARG A 98 -9.40 -0.38 13.32
N ALA A 99 -9.97 -0.95 12.27
CA ALA A 99 -10.93 -2.04 12.35
C ALA A 99 -10.29 -3.38 12.77
N HIS A 100 -8.99 -3.57 12.49
CA HIS A 100 -8.29 -4.84 12.66
C HIS A 100 -7.13 -4.76 13.66
N ARG A 101 -7.22 -3.88 14.65
CA ARG A 101 -6.13 -3.64 15.62
C ARG A 101 -5.85 -4.85 16.50
N ASP A 102 -4.59 -5.28 16.46
CA ASP A 102 -3.99 -6.15 17.49
C ASP A 102 -2.89 -5.41 18.31
N ASP A 103 -2.35 -4.29 17.80
CA ASP A 103 -1.31 -3.46 18.41
C ASP A 103 -1.45 -1.96 18.04
N PHE A 104 -0.62 -1.09 18.60
CA PHE A 104 -0.56 0.35 18.30
C PHE A 104 0.84 0.75 17.81
N PRO A 105 0.96 1.82 16.99
CA PRO A 105 2.26 2.36 16.64
C PRO A 105 3.05 2.73 17.90
N PRO A 106 4.37 2.47 17.95
CA PRO A 106 5.26 2.95 19.00
C PRO A 106 5.00 4.42 19.36
N ALA A 107 5.05 4.74 20.66
CA ALA A 107 4.80 6.09 21.18
C ALA A 107 5.85 7.12 20.68
N ASP A 108 6.92 6.63 20.08
CA ASP A 108 8.14 7.35 19.73
C ASP A 108 8.01 8.12 18.40
N PHE A 109 6.92 7.93 17.66
CA PHE A 109 6.71 8.65 16.40
C PHE A 109 6.41 10.12 16.62
N SER A 110 7.40 10.96 16.29
CA SER A 110 7.31 12.41 16.43
C SER A 110 6.68 13.11 15.21
N ARG A 111 6.66 12.47 14.03
CA ARG A 111 6.13 13.07 12.78
C ARG A 111 4.89 12.33 12.28
N PRO A 112 3.87 13.05 11.78
CA PRO A 112 2.70 12.43 11.16
C PRO A 112 3.02 11.51 9.97
N SER A 113 4.08 11.82 9.20
CA SER A 113 4.56 10.97 8.10
C SER A 113 5.00 9.59 8.59
N ASP A 114 5.71 9.54 9.72
CA ASP A 114 6.26 8.30 10.24
C ASP A 114 5.13 7.38 10.73
N ILE A 115 4.10 7.97 11.35
CA ILE A 115 2.88 7.27 11.73
C ILE A 115 2.16 6.72 10.50
N ALA A 116 1.99 7.54 9.44
CA ALA A 116 1.33 7.11 8.22
C ALA A 116 2.09 5.93 7.56
N SER A 117 3.41 6.06 7.37
CA SER A 117 4.26 5.01 6.80
C SER A 117 4.22 3.73 7.62
N TRP A 118 4.22 3.83 8.95
CA TRP A 118 4.11 2.66 9.82
C TRP A 118 2.75 1.97 9.67
N ILE A 119 1.65 2.73 9.62
CA ILE A 119 0.30 2.18 9.44
C ILE A 119 0.19 1.50 8.07
N ILE A 120 0.65 2.15 7.00
CA ILE A 120 0.67 1.58 5.65
C ILE A 120 1.44 0.25 5.64
N SER A 121 2.61 0.21 6.28
CA SER A 121 3.43 -1.00 6.40
C SER A 121 2.73 -2.12 7.17
N ALA A 122 2.04 -1.79 8.26
CA ALA A 122 1.28 -2.74 9.06
C ALA A 122 0.09 -3.33 8.27
N VAL A 123 -0.64 -2.49 7.54
CA VAL A 123 -1.72 -2.93 6.65
C VAL A 123 -1.19 -3.86 5.56
N GLN A 124 -0.11 -3.46 4.88
CA GLN A 124 0.53 -4.27 3.84
C GLN A 124 0.96 -5.64 4.38
N ALA A 125 1.62 -5.68 5.55
CA ALA A 125 2.08 -6.93 6.17
C ALA A 125 0.91 -7.87 6.50
N ARG A 126 -0.19 -7.32 7.04
CA ARG A 126 -1.39 -8.10 7.33
C ARG A 126 -2.03 -8.64 6.06
N LEU A 127 -2.21 -7.81 5.03
CA LEU A 127 -2.80 -8.24 3.76
C LEU A 127 -1.93 -9.29 3.06
N THR A 128 -0.61 -9.14 3.09
CA THR A 128 0.34 -10.15 2.58
C THR A 128 0.15 -11.49 3.29
N LYS A 129 -0.01 -11.46 4.62
CA LYS A 129 -0.25 -12.69 5.41
C LYS A 129 -1.59 -13.36 5.05
N LEU A 130 -2.65 -12.57 4.86
CA LEU A 130 -3.97 -13.06 4.49
C LEU A 130 -3.98 -13.67 3.09
N CYS A 131 -3.38 -12.96 2.13
CA CYS A 131 -3.32 -13.41 0.74
C CYS A 131 -2.40 -14.62 0.55
N ARG A 132 -1.47 -14.88 1.47
CA ARG A 132 -0.36 -15.86 1.30
C ARG A 132 0.53 -15.58 0.08
N HIS A 133 0.34 -14.43 -0.55
CA HIS A 133 1.12 -13.90 -1.65
C HIS A 133 1.58 -12.49 -1.30
N ARG A 134 2.67 -12.09 -1.93
CA ARG A 134 3.27 -10.78 -1.71
C ARG A 134 2.39 -9.70 -2.34
N VAL A 135 1.85 -8.82 -1.49
CA VAL A 135 1.21 -7.57 -1.92
C VAL A 135 2.01 -6.39 -1.38
N ARG A 136 2.08 -5.30 -2.13
CA ARG A 136 2.88 -4.14 -1.74
C ARG A 136 2.19 -2.83 -2.03
N THR A 137 2.52 -1.80 -1.27
CA THR A 137 2.08 -0.44 -1.49
C THR A 137 3.19 0.40 -2.08
N GLU A 138 2.89 1.21 -3.09
CA GLU A 138 3.79 2.21 -3.66
C GLU A 138 3.00 3.49 -3.96
N ASP A 139 3.71 4.62 -3.98
CA ASP A 139 3.09 5.90 -4.34
C ASP A 139 2.70 5.89 -5.83
N ALA A 140 1.42 6.19 -6.09
CA ALA A 140 0.86 6.10 -7.43
C ALA A 140 0.84 7.48 -8.10
N LEU A 141 1.20 7.53 -9.38
CA LEU A 141 0.91 8.67 -10.23
C LEU A 141 -0.58 8.61 -10.64
N SER A 142 -1.45 9.07 -9.76
CA SER A 142 -2.91 9.07 -9.92
C SER A 142 -3.49 10.43 -9.54
N LEU A 143 -4.64 10.76 -10.14
CA LEU A 143 -5.44 11.92 -9.73
C LEU A 143 -6.45 11.56 -8.64
N ASP A 144 -6.80 10.28 -8.52
CA ASP A 144 -7.90 9.80 -7.70
C ASP A 144 -7.43 9.12 -6.41
N TYR A 145 -6.17 8.67 -6.37
CA TYR A 145 -5.64 7.84 -5.29
C TYR A 145 -4.27 8.34 -4.84
N ASP A 146 -3.99 8.27 -3.54
CA ASP A 146 -2.68 8.61 -2.99
C ASP A 146 -1.62 7.53 -3.30
N MET A 147 -2.01 6.24 -3.35
CA MET A 147 -1.12 5.10 -3.56
C MET A 147 -1.78 3.95 -4.32
N VAL A 148 -0.98 2.95 -4.66
CA VAL A 148 -1.44 1.68 -5.24
C VAL A 148 -1.05 0.52 -4.33
N LEU A 149 -2.01 -0.35 -4.03
CA LEU A 149 -1.72 -1.70 -3.50
C LEU A 149 -1.63 -2.66 -4.68
N TYR A 150 -0.42 -3.08 -5.03
CA TYR A 150 -0.14 -3.89 -6.22
C TYR A 150 0.21 -5.33 -5.88
N ILE A 151 -0.14 -6.20 -6.83
CA ILE A 151 0.22 -7.62 -6.87
C ILE A 151 1.37 -7.87 -7.85
N TYR A 152 1.53 -6.99 -8.86
CA TYR A 152 2.64 -7.05 -9.82
C TYR A 152 3.35 -5.71 -9.98
N ASP A 153 4.67 -5.75 -10.15
CA ASP A 153 5.45 -4.63 -10.66
C ASP A 153 6.12 -5.00 -12.00
N SER A 154 6.18 -4.05 -12.93
CA SER A 154 6.67 -4.32 -14.29
C SER A 154 8.07 -4.95 -14.38
N PRO A 155 9.06 -4.62 -13.51
CA PRO A 155 10.39 -5.21 -13.60
C PRO A 155 10.41 -6.71 -13.36
N PHE A 156 9.47 -7.23 -12.55
CA PHE A 156 9.51 -8.61 -12.09
C PHE A 156 8.24 -9.40 -12.45
N PHE A 157 7.33 -8.81 -13.24
CA PHE A 157 6.08 -9.44 -13.65
C PHE A 157 6.31 -10.84 -14.24
N GLN A 158 7.27 -11.00 -15.16
CA GLN A 158 7.59 -12.28 -15.80
C GLN A 158 8.17 -13.34 -14.84
N HIS A 159 8.62 -12.96 -13.65
CA HIS A 159 9.30 -13.86 -12.70
C HIS A 159 8.40 -14.29 -11.54
N PHE A 160 7.36 -13.52 -11.24
CA PHE A 160 6.45 -13.76 -10.11
C PHE A 160 4.99 -13.67 -10.54
N GLU A 161 4.72 -13.96 -11.82
CA GLU A 161 3.36 -14.08 -12.31
C GLU A 161 2.63 -15.18 -11.52
N LEU A 162 1.43 -14.86 -11.04
CA LEU A 162 0.60 -15.81 -10.33
C LEU A 162 -0.19 -16.63 -11.35
N GLU A 163 -0.52 -17.87 -10.99
CA GLU A 163 -1.50 -18.63 -11.77
C GLU A 163 -2.88 -17.94 -11.68
N ASP A 164 -3.72 -18.10 -12.70
CA ASP A 164 -5.01 -17.40 -12.78
C ASP A 164 -5.91 -17.64 -11.55
N HIS A 165 -5.82 -18.83 -10.96
CA HIS A 165 -6.59 -19.17 -9.76
C HIS A 165 -6.04 -18.49 -8.49
N GLU A 166 -4.70 -18.37 -8.38
CA GLU A 166 -4.04 -17.67 -7.28
C GLU A 166 -4.30 -16.16 -7.37
N GLU A 167 -4.19 -15.57 -8.57
CA GLU A 167 -4.53 -14.15 -8.78
C GLU A 167 -5.96 -13.88 -8.35
N LYS A 168 -6.91 -14.72 -8.78
CA LYS A 168 -8.31 -14.59 -8.43
C LYS A 168 -8.53 -14.67 -6.91
N GLU A 169 -7.89 -15.62 -6.23
CA GLU A 169 -7.97 -15.75 -4.77
C GLU A 169 -7.44 -14.49 -4.07
N VAL A 170 -6.27 -13.98 -4.49
CA VAL A 170 -5.70 -12.74 -3.94
C VAL A 170 -6.64 -11.57 -4.13
N VAL A 171 -7.19 -11.40 -5.35
CA VAL A 171 -8.14 -10.33 -5.67
C VAL A 171 -9.40 -10.42 -4.81
N GLU A 172 -9.96 -11.61 -4.64
CA GLU A 172 -11.15 -11.82 -3.82
C GLU A 172 -10.89 -11.47 -2.35
N ILE A 173 -9.77 -11.93 -1.78
CA ILE A 173 -9.36 -11.58 -0.41
C ILE A 173 -9.22 -10.07 -0.27
N LEU A 174 -8.51 -9.41 -1.18
CA LEU A 174 -8.31 -7.96 -1.12
C LEU A 174 -9.63 -7.19 -1.18
N LYS A 175 -10.56 -7.58 -2.07
CA LYS A 175 -11.91 -6.99 -2.16
C LYS A 175 -12.77 -7.24 -0.94
N GLU A 176 -12.60 -8.38 -0.27
CA GLU A 176 -13.29 -8.67 0.98
C GLU A 176 -12.78 -7.76 2.11
N GLN A 177 -11.45 -7.67 2.26
CA GLN A 177 -10.78 -6.98 3.34
C GLN A 177 -10.86 -5.44 3.25
N ILE A 178 -10.78 -4.88 2.04
CA ILE A 178 -10.74 -3.44 1.81
C ILE A 178 -11.97 -3.00 1.02
N PRO A 179 -12.97 -2.35 1.65
CA PRO A 179 -14.25 -2.06 1.02
C PRO A 179 -14.18 -1.25 -0.27
N VAL A 180 -13.22 -0.32 -0.39
CA VAL A 180 -13.07 0.53 -1.58
C VAL A 180 -12.66 -0.27 -2.83
N PHE A 181 -12.08 -1.47 -2.67
CA PHE A 181 -11.68 -2.32 -3.80
C PHE A 181 -12.83 -3.09 -4.43
N ARG A 182 -13.97 -3.24 -3.75
CA ARG A 182 -15.11 -4.05 -4.23
C ARG A 182 -15.61 -3.62 -5.60
N ASN A 183 -15.59 -2.31 -5.84
CA ASN A 183 -16.07 -1.68 -7.06
C ASN A 183 -14.94 -1.26 -8.00
N GLN A 184 -13.69 -1.66 -7.71
CA GLN A 184 -12.55 -1.38 -8.56
C GLN A 184 -12.14 -2.65 -9.33
N ASP A 185 -11.61 -2.43 -10.52
CA ASP A 185 -10.85 -3.44 -11.25
C ASP A 185 -9.35 -3.15 -11.12
N LEU A 186 -8.54 -4.21 -11.21
CA LEU A 186 -7.10 -4.06 -11.26
C LEU A 186 -6.70 -3.28 -12.50
N HIS A 187 -5.75 -2.37 -12.34
CA HIS A 187 -5.17 -1.62 -13.45
C HIS A 187 -3.75 -1.20 -13.17
N TRP A 188 -3.07 -0.78 -14.25
CA TRP A 188 -1.70 -0.31 -14.19
C TRP A 188 -1.61 1.15 -13.74
N TYR A 189 -0.71 1.40 -12.80
CA TYR A 189 -0.35 2.71 -12.29
C TYR A 189 1.13 2.99 -12.54
N TYR A 190 1.46 4.22 -12.94
CA TYR A 190 2.85 4.66 -12.92
C TYR A 190 3.33 4.92 -11.49
N SER A 191 4.60 4.61 -11.23
CA SER A 191 5.29 5.09 -10.03
C SER A 191 5.32 6.63 -10.01
N SER A 192 5.06 7.23 -8.85
CA SER A 192 5.32 8.67 -8.65
C SER A 192 6.83 8.96 -8.47
N VAL A 193 7.61 7.94 -8.11
CA VAL A 193 9.07 8.00 -7.93
C VAL A 193 9.78 7.52 -9.18
N ARG A 194 10.75 8.29 -9.68
CA ARG A 194 11.63 7.93 -10.81
C ARG A 194 12.81 7.09 -10.36
#